data_AF-A0A432UDU1-F1
#
_entry.id   AF-A0A432UDU1-F1
#
_cell.length_a   1.000
_cell.length_b   1.000
_cell.length_c   1.000
_cell.angle_alpha   90.00
_cell.angle_beta   90.00
_cell.angle_gamma   90.00
#
_symmetry.space_group_name_H-M   'P 1'
#
loop_
_entity.id
_entity.type
_entity.pdbx_description
1 polymer ?
#
loop_
_entity_poly.entity_id
_entity_poly.type
_entity_poly.pdbx_seq_one_letter_code
_entity_poly.pdbx_strand_id
1 'polypeptide(L)'
;MLSEEFTAAVEKAFSLKGFDLNAEFRDVETWDEAIFLTRSLISQRDIKYVSYHHTFKVEFLLENGNLISLSFKPQSGEFYG
;
A
#
# COMPACT_ATOMS: atom_id res chain seq x y z
N MET A 1 13.73 1.30 1.36
CA MET A 1 13.38 2.50 2.14
C MET A 1 12.30 3.25 1.41
N LEU A 2 11.13 3.34 2.03
CA LEU A 2 9.99 4.07 1.50
C LEU A 2 10.25 5.58 1.45
N SER A 3 9.67 6.25 0.46
CA SER A 3 9.73 7.71 0.39
C SER A 3 8.79 8.35 1.41
N GLU A 4 9.14 9.55 1.88
CA GLU A 4 8.25 10.38 2.71
C GLU A 4 6.93 10.68 1.99
N GLU A 5 6.97 10.77 0.65
CA GLU A 5 5.79 10.94 -0.19
C GLU A 5 4.79 9.79 -0.07
N PHE A 6 5.26 8.54 0.05
CA PHE A 6 4.39 7.40 0.24
C PHE A 6 3.64 7.48 1.57
N THR A 7 4.36 7.77 2.66
CA THR A 7 3.76 7.96 3.98
C THR A 7 2.70 9.06 3.95
N ALA A 8 3.01 10.22 3.34
CA ALA A 8 2.05 11.31 3.19
C ALA A 8 0.82 10.92 2.35
N ALA A 9 1.01 10.12 1.30
CA ALA A 9 -0.09 9.62 0.47
C ALA A 9 -1.01 8.66 1.23
N VAL A 10 -0.45 7.78 2.06
CA VAL A 10 -1.22 6.89 2.95
C VAL A 10 -2.03 7.71 3.95
N GLU A 11 -1.44 8.71 4.60
CA GLU A 11 -2.16 9.59 5.52
C GLU A 11 -3.24 10.43 4.82
N LYS A 12 -3.01 10.82 3.57
CA LYS A 12 -4.01 11.49 2.75
C LYS A 12 -5.18 10.57 2.42
N ALA A 13 -4.92 9.30 2.13
CA ALA A 13 -5.98 8.30 1.90
C ALA A 13 -6.85 8.07 3.14
N PHE A 14 -6.33 8.29 4.35
CA PHE A 14 -7.13 8.23 5.57
C PHE A 14 -8.08 9.42 5.76
N SER A 15 -7.70 10.60 5.28
CA SER A 15 -8.37 11.86 5.62
C SER A 15 -9.19 12.47 4.49
N LEU A 16 -8.77 12.30 3.23
CA LEU A 16 -9.42 12.90 2.08
C LEU A 16 -10.32 11.89 1.37
N LYS A 17 -11.63 12.00 1.58
CA LYS A 17 -12.62 11.15 0.89
C LYS A 17 -12.51 11.29 -0.64
N GLY A 18 -12.53 10.15 -1.35
CA GLY A 18 -12.36 10.08 -2.80
C GLY A 18 -10.90 10.04 -3.26
N PHE A 19 -9.96 9.84 -2.34
CA PHE A 19 -8.53 9.68 -2.65
C PHE A 19 -8.11 8.22 -2.52
N ASP A 20 -8.08 7.51 -3.64
CA ASP A 20 -7.55 6.16 -3.73
C ASP A 20 -6.04 6.19 -3.95
N LEU A 21 -5.32 5.32 -3.25
CA LEU A 21 -3.87 5.15 -3.39
C LEU A 21 -3.58 3.84 -4.11
N ASN A 22 -2.94 3.91 -5.28
CA ASN A 22 -2.44 2.75 -5.99
C ASN A 22 -0.91 2.86 -6.10
N ALA A 23 -0.19 1.93 -5.46
CA ALA A 23 1.27 1.90 -5.47
C ALA A 23 1.77 0.55 -6.01
N GLU A 24 2.70 0.63 -6.97
CA GLU A 24 3.36 -0.52 -7.57
C GLU A 24 4.83 -0.56 -7.15
N PHE A 25 5.29 -1.72 -6.70
CA PHE A 25 6.64 -1.94 -6.22
C PHE A 25 7.32 -3.01 -7.08
N ARG A 26 8.61 -2.79 -7.36
CA ARG A 26 9.45 -3.74 -8.12
C ARG A 26 10.39 -4.55 -7.22
N ASP A 27 10.65 -4.03 -6.04
CA ASP A 27 11.47 -4.64 -5.02
C ASP A 27 10.57 -5.21 -3.92
N VAL A 28 10.82 -6.46 -3.55
CA VAL A 28 9.98 -7.20 -2.60
C VAL A 28 10.14 -6.66 -1.18
N GLU A 29 11.35 -6.23 -0.81
CA GLU A 29 11.63 -5.67 0.52
C GLU A 29 10.86 -4.36 0.70
N THR A 30 10.89 -3.48 -0.31
CA THR A 30 10.16 -2.22 -0.28
C THR A 30 8.63 -2.43 -0.31
N TRP A 31 8.15 -3.48 -1.00
CA TRP A 31 6.73 -3.84 -0.98
C TRP A 31 6.27 -4.31 0.41
N ASP A 32 7.06 -5.17 1.06
CA ASP A 32 6.78 -5.63 2.43
C ASP A 32 6.82 -4.46 3.43
N GLU A 33 7.83 -3.58 3.30
CA GLU A 33 7.94 -2.34 4.06
C GLU A 33 6.67 -1.48 3.93
N ALA A 34 6.14 -1.34 2.70
CA ALA A 34 4.93 -0.54 2.42
C ALA A 34 3.68 -1.13 3.08
N ILE A 35 3.54 -2.45 3.06
CA ILE A 35 2.44 -3.16 3.71
C ILE A 35 2.54 -2.97 5.23
N PHE A 36 3.73 -3.16 5.79
CA PHE A 36 3.97 -3.00 7.23
C PHE A 36 3.67 -1.57 7.71
N LEU A 37 4.17 -0.57 6.99
CA LEU A 37 3.94 0.84 7.31
C LEU A 37 2.45 1.18 7.25
N THR A 38 1.76 0.77 6.18
CA THR A 38 0.32 1.03 6.02
C THR A 38 -0.48 0.45 7.17
N ARG A 39 -0.22 -0.82 7.54
CA ARG A 39 -0.88 -1.47 8.68
C ARG A 39 -0.57 -0.79 10.01
N SER A 40 0.67 -0.35 10.19
CA SER A 40 1.10 0.37 11.40
C SER A 40 0.34 1.69 11.55
N LEU A 41 0.23 2.48 10.48
CA LEU A 41 -0.49 3.75 10.52
C LEU A 41 -2.00 3.57 10.73
N ILE A 42 -2.60 2.57 10.07
CA ILE A 42 -4.01 2.20 10.29
C ILE A 42 -4.24 1.87 11.77
N SER A 43 -3.37 1.06 12.37
CA SER A 43 -3.47 0.68 13.78
C SER A 43 -3.27 1.86 14.72
N GLN A 44 -2.32 2.75 14.43
CA GLN A 44 -2.06 3.94 15.25
C GLN A 44 -3.23 4.92 15.26
N ARG A 45 -3.98 4.99 14.16
CA ARG A 45 -5.11 5.91 13.99
C ARG A 45 -6.48 5.26 14.23
N ASP A 46 -6.51 4.00 14.64
CA ASP A 46 -7.73 3.21 14.88
C ASP A 46 -8.71 3.25 13.70
N ILE A 47 -8.18 3.21 12.47
CA ILE A 47 -9.00 3.27 11.25
C ILE A 47 -9.61 1.90 10.98
N LYS A 48 -10.92 1.86 10.76
CA LYS A 48 -11.58 0.62 10.35
C LYS A 48 -11.35 0.34 8.88
N TYR A 49 -11.03 -0.91 8.57
CA TYR A 49 -10.76 -1.34 7.20
C TYR A 49 -11.12 -2.82 7.00
N VAL A 50 -11.31 -3.19 5.74
CA VAL A 50 -11.31 -4.57 5.27
C VAL A 50 -10.07 -4.75 4.41
N SER A 51 -9.38 -5.88 4.52
CA SER A 51 -8.24 -6.17 3.66
C SER A 51 -8.47 -7.38 2.77
N TYR A 52 -7.91 -7.32 1.56
CA TYR A 52 -7.89 -8.41 0.59
C TYR A 52 -6.44 -8.71 0.21
N HIS A 53 -6.08 -9.99 0.26
CA HIS A 53 -4.71 -10.45 0.02
C HIS A 53 -4.72 -11.41 -1.17
N HIS A 54 -3.99 -11.05 -2.21
CA HIS A 54 -3.71 -11.87 -3.38
C HIS A 54 -2.19 -12.05 -3.52
N THR A 55 -1.75 -13.03 -4.32
CA THR A 55 -0.34 -13.45 -4.44
C THR A 55 0.66 -12.30 -4.57
N PHE A 56 0.34 -11.24 -5.32
CA PHE A 56 1.22 -10.09 -5.54
C PHE A 56 0.49 -8.76 -5.33
N LYS A 57 -0.57 -8.74 -4.51
CA LYS A 57 -1.38 -7.55 -4.28
C LYS A 57 -2.04 -7.59 -2.91
N VAL A 58 -1.92 -6.51 -2.16
CA VAL A 58 -2.63 -6.31 -0.91
C VAL A 58 -3.46 -5.04 -1.01
N GLU A 59 -4.74 -5.14 -0.68
CA GLU A 59 -5.68 -4.04 -0.73
C GLU A 59 -6.29 -3.78 0.65
N PHE A 60 -6.46 -2.50 0.99
CA PHE A 60 -7.11 -2.01 2.19
C PHE A 60 -8.27 -1.11 1.77
N LEU A 61 -9.50 -1.59 1.95
CA LEU A 61 -10.71 -0.78 1.80
C LEU A 61 -11.01 -0.12 3.14
N LEU A 62 -10.85 1.19 3.20
CA LEU A 62 -11.03 2.00 4.40
C LEU A 62 -12.51 2.34 4.63
N GLU A 63 -12.91 2.59 5.87
CA GLU A 63 -14.30 2.95 6.20
C GLU A 63 -14.79 4.25 5.54
N ASN A 64 -13.85 5.14 5.17
CA ASN A 64 -14.16 6.38 4.46
C ASN A 64 -14.49 6.14 2.96
N GLY A 65 -14.36 4.91 2.48
CA GLY A 65 -14.64 4.48 1.11
C GLY A 65 -13.41 4.48 0.19
N ASN A 66 -12.24 4.91 0.66
CA ASN A 66 -11.03 4.93 -0.14
C ASN A 66 -10.35 3.55 -0.16
N LEU A 67 -9.66 3.27 -1.26
CA LEU A 67 -8.89 2.05 -1.46
C LEU A 67 -7.39 2.35 -1.45
N ILE A 68 -6.63 1.64 -0.61
CA ILE A 68 -5.16 1.57 -0.72
C ILE A 68 -4.81 0.22 -1.33
N SER A 69 -4.21 0.23 -2.52
CA SER A 69 -3.78 -0.96 -3.25
C SER A 69 -2.27 -0.95 -3.41
N LEU A 70 -1.60 -1.95 -2.84
CA LEU A 70 -0.16 -2.15 -2.89
C LEU A 70 0.14 -3.42 -3.69
N SER A 71 0.71 -3.28 -4.89
CA SER A 71 1.03 -4.41 -5.77
C SER A 71 2.52 -4.59 -5.99
N PHE A 72 2.97 -5.83 -6.01
CA PHE A 72 4.30 -6.21 -6.46
C PHE A 72 4.27 -6.60 -7.94
N LYS A 73 5.13 -5.98 -8.74
CA LYS A 73 5.33 -6.32 -10.14
C LYS A 73 6.83 -6.43 -10.41
N PRO A 74 7.37 -7.66 -10.49
CA PRO A 74 8.78 -7.83 -10.79
C PRO A 74 9.08 -7.25 -12.17
N GLN A 75 10.26 -6.66 -12.34
CA GLN A 75 10.72 -6.31 -13.68
C GLN A 75 10.86 -7.58 -14.51
N SER A 76 10.18 -7.61 -15.66
CA SER A 76 10.41 -8.66 -16.65
C SER A 76 11.82 -8.50 -17.23
N GLY A 77 12.79 -9.27 -16.71
CA GLY A 77 14.07 -9.48 -17.38
C GLY A 77 15.31 -9.38 -16.50
N GLU A 78 15.59 -10.42 -15.71
CA GLU A 78 16.97 -10.79 -15.29
C GLU A 78 17.13 -12.32 -15.10
N PHE A 79 16.22 -13.15 -15.64
CA PHE A 79 16.38 -14.62 -15.62
C PHE A 79 16.98 -15.19 -16.93
N TYR A 80 17.26 -14.33 -17.92
CA TYR A 80 17.83 -14.70 -19.22
C TYR A 80 18.93 -13.70 -19.65
N GLY A 81 19.99 -13.57 -18.86
CA GLY A 81 21.19 -12.80 -19.18
C GLY A 81 22.44 -13.60 -18.87
#